data_AF-A0A2N1U6G9-F1
#
_entry.id   AF-A0A2N1U6G9-F1
#
_cell.length_a   1.000
_cell.length_b   1.000
_cell.length_c   1.000
_cell.angle_alpha   90.00
_cell.angle_beta   90.00
_cell.angle_gamma   90.00
#
_symmetry.space_group_name_H-M   'P 1'
#
loop_
_entity.id
_entity.type
_entity.pdbx_description
1 polymer ?
#
loop_
_entity_poly.entity_id
_entity_poly.type
_entity_poly.pdbx_seq_one_letter_code
_entity_poly.pdbx_strand_id
1 'polypeptide(L)'
;MVIGLVAIIVPVLYMLSQLGTSQTKLAFKYHENLLTETTALSGSNAGISRLRGNIRGYQSLTNQLIGDESYSLTLRPTGKGFFEQDLYYLLANSQIKSHHYAIMAEAEQFNPQPSPPVLVIARDYWNTVEPYEIDQVADVLSMQNDRGVDLLRLDETREYEKNATPDQYSTELLAKSSMLPAEIVPDWPEIVENLKSEKLSM
;
A
#
# COMPACT_ATOMS: atom_id res chain seq x y z
N MET A 1 4.57 -44.40 33.66
CA MET A 1 4.92 -44.42 32.23
C MET A 1 4.12 -43.41 31.40
N VAL A 2 2.80 -43.29 31.56
CA VAL A 2 1.96 -42.36 30.77
C VAL A 2 2.29 -40.88 31.03
N ILE A 3 2.53 -40.49 32.29
CA ILE A 3 2.88 -39.10 32.66
C ILE A 3 4.24 -38.67 32.09
N GLY A 4 5.21 -39.58 32.00
CA GLY A 4 6.52 -39.32 31.40
C GLY A 4 6.44 -39.15 29.88
N LEU A 5 5.51 -39.84 29.21
CA LEU A 5 5.29 -39.71 27.77
C LEU A 5 4.65 -38.36 27.42
N VAL A 6 3.66 -37.91 28.20
CA VAL A 6 3.01 -36.60 28.04
C VAL A 6 4.00 -35.45 28.28
N ALA A 7 4.87 -35.58 29.29
CA ALA A 7 5.88 -34.57 29.59
C ALA A 7 6.94 -34.39 28.49
N ILE A 8 7.15 -35.39 27.63
CA ILE A 8 8.09 -35.31 26.49
C ILE A 8 7.37 -34.90 25.21
N ILE A 9 6.16 -35.42 24.96
CA ILE A 9 5.42 -35.18 23.72
C ILE A 9 4.88 -33.74 23.66
N VAL A 10 4.40 -33.17 24.76
CA VAL A 10 3.81 -31.82 24.76
C VAL A 10 4.85 -30.74 24.44
N PRO A 11 6.06 -30.73 25.04
CA PRO A 11 7.10 -29.78 24.66
C PRO A 11 7.62 -29.98 23.24
N VAL A 12 7.70 -31.22 22.75
CA VAL A 12 8.14 -31.51 21.37
C VAL A 12 7.09 -31.05 20.36
N LEU A 13 5.80 -31.25 20.61
CA LEU A 13 4.72 -30.70 19.78
C LEU A 13 4.67 -29.18 19.83
N TYR A 14 4.91 -28.57 21.00
CA TYR A 14 4.99 -27.12 21.14
C TYR A 14 6.22 -26.55 20.40
N MET A 15 7.37 -27.22 20.48
CA MET A 15 8.60 -26.83 19.79
C MET A 15 8.47 -27.00 18.27
N LEU A 16 7.89 -28.10 17.79
CA LEU A 16 7.59 -28.32 16.37
C LEU A 16 6.54 -27.31 15.86
N SER A 17 5.54 -26.97 16.68
CA SER A 17 4.60 -25.89 16.41
C SER A 17 5.28 -24.53 16.33
N GLN A 18 6.37 -24.28 17.06
CA GLN A 18 7.11 -23.03 16.95
C GLN A 18 8.02 -23.00 15.71
N LEU A 19 8.70 -24.11 15.41
CA LEU A 19 9.62 -24.23 14.28
C LEU A 19 8.93 -24.19 12.91
N GLY A 20 7.69 -24.68 12.79
CA GLY A 20 6.90 -24.60 11.56
C GLY A 20 6.27 -23.21 11.28
N THR A 21 6.36 -22.25 12.20
CA THR A 21 5.46 -21.09 12.15
C THR A 21 5.99 -19.81 11.53
N SER A 22 7.30 -19.57 11.45
CA SER A 22 7.77 -18.26 10.96
C SER A 22 7.41 -18.03 9.48
N GLN A 23 7.81 -18.96 8.60
CA GLN A 23 7.55 -18.85 7.17
C GLN A 23 6.06 -18.97 6.82
N THR A 24 5.32 -19.82 7.53
CA THR A 24 3.87 -19.96 7.32
C THR A 24 3.10 -18.73 7.81
N LYS A 25 3.46 -18.14 8.97
CA LYS A 25 2.86 -16.88 9.44
C LYS A 25 3.19 -15.72 8.50
N LEU A 26 4.43 -15.67 8.01
CA LEU A 26 4.87 -14.69 7.02
C LEU A 26 4.08 -14.85 5.71
N ALA A 27 3.87 -16.08 5.24
CA ALA A 27 3.07 -16.39 4.06
C ALA A 27 1.60 -15.99 4.24
N PHE A 28 1.00 -16.25 5.40
CA PHE A 28 -0.35 -15.79 5.71
C PHE A 28 -0.44 -14.26 5.74
N LYS A 29 0.54 -13.59 6.34
CA LYS A 29 0.61 -12.12 6.35
C LYS A 29 0.72 -11.54 4.94
N TYR A 30 1.55 -12.13 4.08
CA TYR A 30 1.64 -11.72 2.67
C TYR A 30 0.36 -11.99 1.92
N HIS A 31 -0.26 -13.15 2.12
CA HIS A 31 -1.53 -13.48 1.51
C HIS A 31 -2.63 -12.49 1.90
N GLU A 32 -2.77 -12.19 3.20
CA GLU A 32 -3.72 -11.21 3.71
C GLU A 32 -3.47 -9.81 3.13
N ASN A 33 -2.21 -9.40 3.02
CA ASN A 33 -1.84 -8.13 2.42
C ASN A 33 -2.24 -8.06 0.93
N LEU A 34 -1.86 -9.07 0.15
CA LEU A 34 -2.20 -9.15 -1.28
C LEU A 34 -3.71 -9.21 -1.52
N LEU A 35 -4.43 -9.95 -0.67
CA LEU A 35 -5.88 -10.04 -0.73
C LEU A 35 -6.54 -8.69 -0.45
N THR A 36 -6.03 -7.95 0.55
CA THR A 36 -6.53 -6.60 0.89
C THR A 36 -6.31 -5.64 -0.27
N GLU A 37 -5.12 -5.62 -0.86
CA GLU A 37 -4.78 -4.79 -2.01
C GLU A 37 -5.65 -5.12 -3.24
N THR A 38 -5.80 -6.42 -3.56
CA THR A 38 -6.60 -6.87 -4.71
C THR A 38 -8.08 -6.52 -4.55
N THR A 39 -8.59 -6.60 -3.32
CA THR A 39 -9.97 -6.25 -2.97
C THR A 39 -10.22 -4.76 -3.14
N ALA A 40 -9.30 -3.90 -2.68
CA ALA A 40 -9.37 -2.45 -2.90
C ALA A 40 -9.26 -2.08 -4.39
N LEU A 41 -8.36 -2.72 -5.16
CA LEU A 41 -8.23 -2.52 -6.62
C LEU A 41 -9.52 -2.85 -7.36
N SER A 42 -10.13 -3.98 -6.98
CA SER A 42 -11.41 -4.40 -7.53
C SER A 42 -12.54 -3.43 -7.16
N GLY A 43 -12.52 -2.89 -5.95
CA GLY A 43 -13.43 -1.83 -5.52
C GLY A 43 -13.29 -0.54 -6.35
N SER A 44 -12.05 -0.14 -6.67
CA SER A 44 -11.76 1.00 -7.55
C SER A 44 -12.31 0.78 -8.96
N ASN A 45 -12.08 -0.40 -9.53
CA ASN A 45 -12.64 -0.80 -10.83
C ASN A 45 -14.17 -0.82 -10.84
N ALA A 46 -14.80 -1.28 -9.76
CA ALA A 46 -16.25 -1.21 -9.61
C ALA A 46 -16.76 0.24 -9.58
N GLY A 47 -16.00 1.16 -8.99
CA GLY A 47 -16.29 2.60 -9.02
C GLY A 47 -16.26 3.19 -10.42
N ILE A 48 -15.23 2.87 -11.21
CA ILE A 48 -15.13 3.28 -12.62
C ILE A 48 -16.31 2.70 -13.42
N SER A 49 -16.65 1.44 -13.20
CA SER A 49 -17.80 0.79 -13.86
C SER A 49 -19.12 1.49 -13.54
N ARG A 50 -19.33 1.89 -12.28
CA ARG A 50 -20.51 2.66 -11.84
C ARG A 50 -20.59 4.02 -12.51
N LEU A 51 -19.47 4.75 -12.64
CA LEU A 51 -19.42 6.00 -13.40
C LEU A 51 -19.76 5.77 -14.89
N ARG A 52 -19.29 4.67 -15.49
CA ARG A 52 -19.66 4.30 -16.86
C ARG A 52 -21.15 3.95 -17.00
N GLY A 53 -21.76 3.43 -15.92
CA GLY A 53 -23.20 3.24 -15.76
C GLY A 53 -23.99 4.54 -15.61
N ASN A 54 -23.35 5.71 -15.77
CA ASN A 54 -23.94 7.04 -15.63
C ASN A 54 -24.51 7.31 -14.22
N ILE A 55 -23.93 6.68 -13.18
CA ILE A 55 -24.21 7.07 -11.79
C ILE A 55 -23.59 8.45 -11.56
N ARG A 56 -24.34 9.32 -10.86
CA ARG A 56 -23.99 10.72 -10.64
C ARG A 56 -24.09 11.11 -9.18
N GLY A 57 -23.39 12.18 -8.84
CA GLY A 57 -23.40 12.75 -7.50
C GLY A 57 -22.55 11.94 -6.52
N TYR A 58 -22.66 12.29 -5.25
CA TYR A 58 -21.96 11.58 -4.18
C TYR A 58 -22.53 10.17 -4.02
N GLN A 59 -21.64 9.19 -3.90
CA GLN A 59 -21.98 7.80 -3.58
C GLN A 59 -21.04 7.34 -2.47
N SER A 60 -21.61 6.72 -1.43
CA SER A 60 -20.85 6.02 -0.41
C SER A 60 -21.45 4.64 -0.25
N LEU A 61 -20.68 3.64 -0.65
CA LEU A 61 -21.08 2.24 -0.67
C LEU A 61 -20.17 1.50 0.28
N THR A 62 -20.71 1.10 1.42
CA THR A 62 -19.97 0.31 2.41
C THR A 62 -20.29 -1.17 2.26
N ASN A 63 -19.38 -2.02 2.73
CA ASN A 63 -19.54 -3.48 2.79
C ASN A 63 -19.96 -4.13 1.47
N GLN A 64 -19.42 -3.66 0.35
CA GLN A 64 -19.59 -4.31 -0.95
C GLN A 64 -18.71 -5.56 -1.00
N LEU A 65 -19.20 -6.65 -1.59
CA LEU A 65 -18.50 -7.95 -1.54
C LEU A 65 -17.79 -8.28 -2.85
N ILE A 66 -16.60 -8.86 -2.74
CA ILE A 66 -15.88 -9.57 -3.78
C ILE A 66 -15.55 -10.96 -3.24
N GLY A 67 -16.36 -11.95 -3.63
CA GLY A 67 -16.35 -13.24 -2.94
C GLY A 67 -16.80 -13.07 -1.49
N ASP A 68 -15.93 -13.45 -0.55
CA ASP A 68 -16.16 -13.34 0.89
C ASP A 68 -15.59 -12.07 1.51
N GLU A 69 -14.78 -11.31 0.77
CA GLU A 69 -14.10 -10.11 1.26
C GLU A 69 -14.90 -8.84 0.95
N SER A 70 -14.85 -7.88 1.87
CA SER A 70 -15.59 -6.63 1.74
C SER A 70 -14.70 -5.43 1.40
N TYR A 71 -15.20 -4.56 0.54
CA TYR A 71 -14.65 -3.25 0.27
C TYR A 71 -15.68 -2.14 0.52
N SER A 72 -15.18 -0.93 0.74
CA SER A 72 -15.96 0.29 0.71
C SER A 72 -15.53 1.12 -0.48
N LEU A 73 -16.49 1.78 -1.14
CA LEU A 73 -16.26 2.64 -2.29
C LEU A 73 -16.98 3.96 -2.07
N THR A 74 -16.24 5.05 -2.18
CA THR A 74 -16.78 6.40 -2.16
C THR A 74 -16.47 7.10 -3.48
N LEU A 75 -17.50 7.64 -4.12
CA LEU A 75 -17.41 8.51 -5.29
C LEU A 75 -17.83 9.91 -4.86
N ARG A 76 -16.90 10.86 -4.88
CA ARG A 76 -17.15 12.24 -4.47
C ARG A 76 -17.03 13.18 -5.67
N PRO A 77 -18.11 13.89 -6.08
CA PRO A 77 -18.01 14.94 -7.07
C PRO A 77 -17.13 16.08 -6.56
N THR A 78 -16.17 16.50 -7.38
CA THR A 78 -15.23 17.58 -7.06
C THR A 78 -15.53 18.85 -7.83
N GLY A 79 -16.25 18.73 -8.95
CA GLY A 79 -16.67 19.87 -9.75
C GLY A 79 -16.86 19.48 -11.20
N LYS A 80 -16.71 20.47 -12.09
CA LYS A 80 -16.74 20.27 -13.54
C LYS A 80 -15.41 20.64 -14.16
N GLY A 81 -15.00 19.88 -15.15
CA GLY A 81 -13.84 20.17 -15.97
C GLY A 81 -14.16 21.14 -17.10
N PHE A 82 -13.12 21.46 -17.88
CA PHE A 82 -13.18 22.44 -18.96
C PHE A 82 -14.17 22.11 -20.09
N PHE A 83 -14.38 20.82 -20.37
CA PHE A 83 -15.30 20.31 -21.39
C PHE A 83 -16.67 19.93 -20.80
N GLU A 84 -17.04 20.53 -19.67
CA GLU A 84 -18.25 20.22 -18.90
C GLU A 84 -18.35 18.77 -18.41
N GLN A 85 -17.22 18.05 -18.37
CA GLN A 85 -17.16 16.73 -17.77
C GLN A 85 -17.31 16.81 -16.25
N ASP A 86 -17.99 15.85 -15.66
CA ASP A 86 -18.13 15.77 -14.20
C ASP A 86 -16.85 15.14 -13.62
N LEU A 87 -16.23 15.82 -12.66
CA LEU A 87 -15.00 15.37 -12.01
C LEU A 87 -15.33 14.67 -10.70
N TYR A 88 -14.64 13.55 -10.43
CA TYR A 88 -14.84 12.73 -9.24
C TYR A 88 -13.50 12.35 -8.60
N TYR A 89 -13.49 12.33 -7.26
CA TYR A 89 -12.56 11.50 -6.51
C TYR A 89 -13.21 10.15 -6.25
N LEU A 90 -12.50 9.08 -6.58
CA LEU A 90 -12.83 7.72 -6.21
C LEU A 90 -11.92 7.32 -5.06
N LEU A 91 -12.48 6.73 -4.01
CA LEU A 91 -11.72 6.06 -2.96
C LEU A 91 -12.30 4.68 -2.74
N ALA A 92 -11.47 3.66 -2.91
CA ALA A 92 -11.79 2.28 -2.62
C ALA A 92 -10.92 1.78 -1.47
N ASN A 93 -11.57 1.33 -0.40
CA ASN A 93 -10.92 0.90 0.83
C ASN A 93 -11.23 -0.57 1.07
N SER A 94 -10.22 -1.32 1.52
CA SER A 94 -10.37 -2.69 1.98
C SER A 94 -9.65 -2.85 3.31
N GLN A 95 -10.25 -3.63 4.20
CA GLN A 95 -9.65 -4.01 5.47
C GLN A 95 -9.85 -5.50 5.69
N ILE A 96 -8.76 -6.24 5.84
CA ILE A 96 -8.77 -7.66 6.18
C ILE A 96 -7.92 -7.84 7.44
N LYS A 97 -8.57 -8.18 8.55
CA LYS A 97 -7.94 -8.27 9.88
C LYS A 97 -7.22 -6.95 10.23
N SER A 98 -5.90 -6.97 10.35
CA SER A 98 -5.06 -5.80 10.63
C SER A 98 -4.54 -5.09 9.37
N HIS A 99 -4.73 -5.67 8.19
CA HIS A 99 -4.27 -5.11 6.93
C HIS A 99 -5.31 -4.14 6.38
N HIS A 100 -4.85 -2.95 6.01
CA HIS A 100 -5.67 -1.90 5.42
C HIS A 100 -5.04 -1.51 4.09
N TYR A 101 -5.88 -1.21 3.11
CA TYR A 101 -5.44 -0.68 1.84
C TYR A 101 -6.51 0.24 1.28
N ALA A 102 -6.08 1.43 0.88
CA ALA A 102 -6.90 2.47 0.30
C ALA A 102 -6.33 2.86 -1.06
N ILE A 103 -7.21 3.01 -2.05
CA ILE A 103 -6.88 3.42 -3.41
C ILE A 103 -7.72 4.61 -3.78
N MET A 104 -7.05 5.70 -4.10
CA MET A 104 -7.67 6.88 -4.64
C MET A 104 -7.39 6.97 -6.14
N ALA A 105 -8.35 7.46 -6.90
CA ALA A 105 -8.14 7.90 -8.28
C ALA A 105 -8.98 9.15 -8.55
N GLU A 106 -8.51 10.01 -9.45
CA GLU A 106 -9.37 10.99 -10.10
C GLU A 106 -10.09 10.34 -11.28
N ALA A 107 -11.35 10.67 -11.50
CA ALA A 107 -12.00 10.35 -12.75
C ALA A 107 -12.80 11.50 -13.33
N GLU A 108 -12.84 11.50 -14.64
CA GLU A 108 -13.56 12.42 -15.49
C GLU A 108 -14.67 11.66 -16.22
N GLN A 109 -15.91 12.08 -16.01
CA GLN A 109 -17.09 11.50 -16.64
C GLN A 109 -17.60 12.45 -17.74
N PHE A 110 -17.41 12.06 -19.01
CA PHE A 110 -17.90 12.80 -20.17
C PHE A 110 -19.29 12.31 -20.56
N ASN A 111 -20.21 13.26 -20.75
CA ASN A 111 -21.62 13.01 -21.02
C ASN A 111 -21.96 13.25 -22.51
N PRO A 112 -21.88 12.25 -23.42
CA PRO A 112 -22.39 12.43 -24.77
C PRO A 112 -23.93 12.49 -24.77
N GLN A 113 -24.51 13.46 -25.49
CA GLN A 113 -25.92 13.41 -25.87
C GLN A 113 -26.10 12.60 -27.17
N PRO A 114 -27.13 11.73 -27.29
CA PRO A 114 -27.94 11.11 -26.24
C PRO A 114 -27.57 9.63 -26.03
N SER A 115 -27.42 9.24 -24.75
CA SER A 115 -27.27 7.86 -24.24
C SER A 115 -25.90 7.17 -24.41
N PRO A 116 -25.52 6.26 -23.49
CA PRO A 116 -24.19 5.67 -23.36
C PRO A 116 -23.63 5.02 -24.63
N PRO A 117 -22.29 4.88 -24.74
CA PRO A 117 -21.35 4.81 -23.61
C PRO A 117 -20.91 6.18 -23.05
N VAL A 118 -21.01 6.31 -21.73
CA VAL A 118 -20.38 7.40 -20.98
C VAL A 118 -18.87 7.15 -20.97
N LEU A 119 -18.10 8.08 -21.53
CA LEU A 119 -16.65 7.99 -21.49
C LEU A 119 -16.20 8.39 -20.09
N VAL A 120 -15.51 7.46 -19.41
CA VAL A 120 -14.87 7.72 -18.12
C VAL A 120 -13.38 7.56 -18.28
N ILE A 121 -12.64 8.63 -17.99
CA ILE A 121 -11.18 8.63 -17.95
C ILE A 121 -10.77 8.70 -16.49
N ALA A 122 -10.11 7.66 -15.99
CA ALA A 122 -9.53 7.65 -14.65
C ALA A 122 -8.02 7.91 -14.73
N ARG A 123 -7.51 8.76 -13.86
CA ARG A 123 -6.12 9.21 -13.80
C ARG A 123 -5.66 9.37 -12.35
N ASP A 124 -4.36 9.61 -12.18
CA ASP A 124 -3.74 9.97 -10.91
C ASP A 124 -4.10 8.99 -9.77
N TYR A 125 -3.72 7.73 -9.98
CA TYR A 125 -3.90 6.68 -8.98
C TYR A 125 -2.91 6.86 -7.84
N TRP A 126 -3.44 6.90 -6.63
CA TRP A 126 -2.67 6.92 -5.38
C TRP A 126 -3.13 5.78 -4.49
N ASN A 127 -2.20 5.16 -3.79
CA ASN A 127 -2.47 4.05 -2.90
C ASN A 127 -1.76 4.23 -1.56
N THR A 128 -2.36 3.69 -0.51
CA THR A 128 -1.79 3.72 0.83
C THR A 128 -2.34 2.60 1.70
N VAL A 129 -1.56 2.22 2.70
CA VAL A 129 -1.96 1.26 3.74
C VAL A 129 -2.61 1.95 4.94
N GLU A 130 -2.63 3.28 4.96
CA GLU A 130 -3.23 4.06 6.04
C GLU A 130 -4.74 4.23 5.84
N PRO A 131 -5.54 4.22 6.92
CA PRO A 131 -6.98 4.41 6.83
C PRO A 131 -7.32 5.88 6.57
N TYR A 132 -7.88 6.18 5.40
CA TYR A 132 -8.39 7.51 5.05
C TYR A 132 -9.89 7.47 4.75
N GLU A 133 -10.59 8.56 5.07
CA GLU A 133 -12.00 8.77 4.72
C GLU A 133 -12.12 9.94 3.72
N ILE A 134 -12.83 9.75 2.60
CA ILE A 134 -12.92 10.77 1.54
C ILE A 134 -13.82 11.96 1.91
N ASP A 135 -14.56 11.88 3.02
CA ASP A 135 -15.60 12.86 3.39
C ASP A 135 -15.01 14.24 3.72
N GLN A 136 -13.68 14.34 3.86
CA GLN A 136 -12.95 15.60 3.94
C GLN A 136 -11.98 15.72 2.75
N VAL A 137 -12.14 16.76 1.92
CA VAL A 137 -11.19 17.06 0.82
C VAL A 137 -9.75 17.24 1.36
N ALA A 138 -9.63 17.65 2.61
CA ALA A 138 -8.36 17.74 3.32
C ALA A 138 -7.61 16.40 3.39
N ASP A 139 -8.32 15.28 3.60
CA ASP A 139 -7.70 13.96 3.75
C ASP A 139 -7.17 13.44 2.40
N VAL A 140 -7.89 13.74 1.31
CA VAL A 140 -7.43 13.48 -0.06
C VAL A 140 -6.16 14.26 -0.40
N LEU A 141 -6.17 15.57 -0.12
CA LEU A 141 -5.00 16.43 -0.37
C LEU A 141 -3.82 16.05 0.54
N SER A 142 -4.09 15.65 1.79
CA SER A 142 -3.06 15.15 2.71
C SER A 142 -2.38 13.94 2.12
N MET A 143 -3.15 12.94 1.67
CA MET A 143 -2.58 11.72 1.11
C MET A 143 -1.73 12.01 -0.14
N GLN A 144 -2.19 12.90 -1.03
CA GLN A 144 -1.40 13.32 -2.20
C GLN A 144 -0.10 14.04 -1.79
N ASN A 145 -0.16 14.93 -0.80
CA ASN A 145 1.00 15.65 -0.30
C ASN A 145 2.00 14.74 0.41
N ASP A 146 1.53 13.84 1.27
CA ASP A 146 2.37 12.88 1.99
C ASP A 146 3.11 11.97 1.01
N ARG A 147 2.41 11.49 -0.02
CA ARG A 147 3.03 10.72 -1.10
C ARG A 147 3.97 11.55 -1.98
N GLY A 148 3.65 12.82 -2.22
CA GLY A 148 4.56 13.75 -2.87
C GLY A 148 5.87 13.93 -2.11
N VAL A 149 5.81 14.04 -0.78
CA VAL A 149 6.99 14.11 0.09
C VAL A 149 7.79 12.81 0.04
N ASP A 150 7.14 11.65 0.08
CA ASP A 150 7.82 10.36 -0.05
C ASP A 150 8.56 10.23 -1.39
N LEU A 151 7.95 10.68 -2.48
CA LEU A 151 8.57 10.67 -3.82
C LEU A 151 9.78 11.61 -3.89
N LEU A 152 9.69 12.80 -3.30
CA LEU A 152 10.83 13.72 -3.22
C LEU A 152 11.99 13.12 -2.42
N ARG A 153 11.71 12.50 -1.27
CA ARG A 153 12.72 11.78 -0.47
C ARG A 153 13.34 10.61 -1.23
N LEU A 154 12.53 9.88 -1.99
CA LEU A 154 13.02 8.80 -2.84
C LEU A 154 13.96 9.34 -3.92
N ASP A 155 13.63 10.47 -4.55
CA ASP A 155 14.47 11.08 -5.57
C ASP A 155 15.78 11.60 -4.98
N GLU A 156 15.73 12.27 -3.81
CA GLU A 156 16.91 12.65 -3.02
C GLU A 156 17.79 11.43 -2.70
N THR A 157 17.19 10.32 -2.28
CA THR A 157 17.90 9.07 -2.00
C THR A 157 18.54 8.50 -3.26
N ARG A 158 17.82 8.51 -4.40
CA ARG A 158 18.34 8.03 -5.68
C ARG A 158 19.48 8.92 -6.21
N GLU A 159 19.37 10.23 -6.03
CA GLU A 159 20.41 11.17 -6.41
C GLU A 159 21.67 10.98 -5.55
N TYR A 160 21.50 10.82 -4.24
CA TYR A 160 22.58 10.46 -3.33
C TYR A 160 23.25 9.13 -3.72
N GLU A 161 22.46 8.08 -3.98
CA GLU A 161 23.00 6.77 -4.36
C GLU A 161 23.85 6.83 -5.64
N LYS A 162 23.42 7.62 -6.63
CA LYS A 162 24.16 7.83 -7.88
C LYS A 162 25.44 8.65 -7.71
N ASN A 163 25.40 9.71 -6.91
CA ASN A 163 26.47 10.72 -6.87
C ASN A 163 27.50 10.47 -5.77
N ALA A 164 27.13 9.77 -4.70
CA ALA A 164 28.05 9.48 -3.61
C ALA A 164 29.13 8.48 -4.05
N THR A 165 30.41 8.80 -3.82
CA THR A 165 31.49 7.86 -4.09
C THR A 165 31.44 6.68 -3.12
N PRO A 166 32.01 5.51 -3.46
CA PRO A 166 32.03 4.35 -2.56
C PRO A 166 32.61 4.65 -1.16
N ASP A 167 33.61 5.54 -1.08
CA ASP A 167 34.24 5.91 0.20
C ASP A 167 33.40 6.90 1.01
N GLN A 168 32.70 7.83 0.35
CA GLN A 168 31.73 8.71 1.02
C GLN A 168 30.55 7.90 1.56
N TYR A 169 30.08 6.92 0.78
CA TYR A 169 28.99 6.01 1.12
C TYR A 169 29.31 5.17 2.37
N SER A 170 30.48 4.52 2.40
CA SER A 170 30.90 3.72 3.56
C SER A 170 31.11 4.58 4.81
N THR A 171 31.70 5.77 4.66
CA THR A 171 31.94 6.68 5.78
C THR A 171 30.63 7.13 6.43
N GLU A 172 29.63 7.48 5.62
CA GLU A 172 28.34 7.95 6.12
C GLU A 172 27.53 6.82 6.78
N LEU A 173 27.51 5.62 6.18
CA LEU A 173 26.82 4.47 6.76
C LEU A 173 27.47 4.01 8.08
N LEU A 174 28.79 3.99 8.16
CA LEU A 174 29.50 3.68 9.41
C LEU A 174 29.23 4.71 10.50
N ALA A 175 29.10 5.99 10.15
CA ALA A 175 28.74 7.05 11.11
C ALA A 175 27.33 6.86 11.71
N LYS A 176 26.41 6.25 10.96
CA LYS A 176 25.03 5.94 11.40
C LYS A 176 24.93 4.71 12.30
N SER A 177 26.03 3.98 12.54
CA SER A 177 26.07 2.80 13.42
C SER A 177 25.50 3.06 14.82
N SER A 178 25.70 4.27 15.36
CA SER A 178 25.21 4.70 16.67
C SER A 178 23.68 4.78 16.79
N MET A 179 22.96 4.80 15.66
CA MET A 179 21.49 4.88 15.61
C MET A 179 20.84 3.50 15.43
N LEU A 180 21.63 2.43 15.30
CA LEU A 180 21.15 1.09 15.07
C LEU A 180 20.85 0.34 16.38
N PRO A 181 19.91 -0.62 16.37
CA PRO A 181 19.70 -1.53 17.48
C PRO A 181 20.99 -2.27 17.87
N ALA A 182 21.18 -2.51 19.16
CA ALA A 182 22.39 -3.14 19.71
C ALA A 182 22.68 -4.52 19.12
N GLU A 183 21.66 -5.24 18.63
CA GLU A 183 21.83 -6.54 17.98
C GLU A 183 22.50 -6.44 16.60
N ILE A 184 22.41 -5.30 15.91
CA ILE A 184 22.86 -5.14 14.52
C ILE A 184 24.24 -4.48 14.44
N VAL A 185 24.61 -3.68 15.46
CA VAL A 185 25.87 -2.92 15.52
C VAL A 185 27.12 -3.78 15.26
N PRO A 186 27.25 -5.03 15.78
CA PRO A 186 28.42 -5.87 15.52
C PRO A 186 28.58 -6.28 14.05
N ASP A 187 27.46 -6.54 13.36
CA ASP A 187 27.44 -7.02 11.97
C ASP A 187 27.45 -5.86 10.96
N TRP A 188 27.19 -4.64 11.44
CA TRP A 188 27.05 -3.45 10.60
C TRP A 188 28.27 -3.15 9.70
N PRO A 189 29.53 -3.26 10.16
CA PRO A 189 30.68 -3.03 9.30
C PRO A 189 30.74 -3.98 8.10
N GLU A 190 30.37 -5.25 8.28
CA GLU A 190 30.32 -6.25 7.21
C GLU A 190 29.18 -5.95 6.23
N ILE A 191 28.02 -5.54 6.75
CA ILE A 191 26.88 -5.10 5.92
C ILE A 191 27.26 -3.89 5.05
N VAL A 192 27.97 -2.91 5.62
CA VAL A 192 28.40 -1.72 4.88
C VAL A 192 29.40 -2.07 3.78
N GLU A 193 30.34 -3.00 4.02
CA GLU A 193 31.26 -3.47 2.98
C GLU A 193 30.54 -4.21 1.84
N ASN A 194 29.55 -5.04 2.17
CA ASN A 194 28.71 -5.70 1.16
C ASN A 194 27.95 -4.66 0.33
N LEU A 195 27.29 -3.69 0.97
CA LEU A 195 26.57 -2.60 0.29
C LEU A 195 27.51 -1.72 -0.55
N LYS A 196 28.74 -1.47 -0.09
CA LYS A 196 29.78 -0.77 -0.87
C LYS A 196 30.15 -1.55 -2.13
N SER A 197 30.26 -2.88 -2.04
CA SER A 197 30.62 -3.75 -3.16
C SER A 197 29.48 -3.92 -4.17
N GLU A 198 28.23 -3.89 -3.71
CA GLU A 198 27.02 -3.99 -4.52
C GLU A 198 26.58 -2.63 -5.09
N LYS A 199 27.19 -1.53 -4.64
CA LYS A 199 26.92 -0.21 -5.17
C LYS A 199 27.15 -0.23 -6.68
N LEU A 200 26.07 -0.04 -7.43
CA LEU A 200 26.09 0.04 -8.88
C LEU A 200 27.06 1.14 -9.31
N SER A 201 28.25 0.74 -9.76
CA SER A 201 29.11 1.59 -10.57
C SER A 201 28.37 1.82 -11.89
N MET A 202 28.02 3.08 -12.16
CA MET A 202 27.70 3.48 -13.53
C MET A 202 28.91 3.26 -14.44
#